data_AF-A0A7V2WGG9-F1
#
_entry.id   AF-A0A7V2WGG9-F1
#
_cell.length_a   1.000
_cell.length_b   1.000
_cell.length_c   1.000
_cell.angle_alpha   90.00
_cell.angle_beta   90.00
_cell.angle_gamma   90.00
#
_symmetry.space_group_name_H-M   'P 1'
#
loop_
_entity.id
_entity.type
_entity.pdbx_description
1 polymer ?
#
loop_
_entity_poly.entity_id
_entity_poly.type
_entity_poly.pdbx_seq_one_letter_code
_entity_poly.pdbx_strand_id
1 'polypeptide(L)'
;MALTRNDLLSLEEYSDQRNEFRKKVMAHKANRRLHIGEHVALYFESKLTMQYQIQEMLRIEKIFDAAGIQEELDAYNPLIPNGNGWRATMMLEYVDPEQRKRCLAELKGIEDTLWFGTDKQGKRRFTPKVNPDLERSTEEKTSAVHFVFWDFTEEEKKEILAAKQWYFGIDHPNYGPISVLVDGSLKVELEKEIG
;
A
#
# COMPACT_ATOMS: atom_id res chain seq x y z
N MET A 1 -13.43 -2.29 -7.68
CA MET A 1 -14.10 -1.24 -8.49
C MET A 1 -13.57 0.12 -8.04
N ALA A 2 -13.25 1.01 -8.99
CA ALA A 2 -12.75 2.36 -8.72
C ALA A 2 -13.79 3.23 -7.98
N LEU A 3 -13.31 4.30 -7.33
CA LEU A 3 -14.16 5.35 -6.79
C LEU A 3 -14.60 6.30 -7.90
N THR A 4 -15.81 6.80 -7.75
CA THR A 4 -16.40 7.86 -8.57
C THR A 4 -16.79 9.02 -7.68
N ARG A 5 -17.18 10.15 -8.27
CA ARG A 5 -17.68 11.30 -7.50
C ARG A 5 -18.89 10.97 -6.62
N ASN A 6 -19.72 10.01 -7.04
CA ASN A 6 -20.88 9.56 -6.27
C ASN A 6 -20.50 8.76 -5.02
N ASP A 7 -19.26 8.27 -4.95
CA ASP A 7 -18.72 7.65 -3.74
C ASP A 7 -18.17 8.71 -2.77
N LEU A 8 -18.14 9.99 -3.13
CA LEU A 8 -17.58 11.07 -2.30
C LEU A 8 -18.68 11.94 -1.72
N LEU A 9 -18.56 12.24 -0.43
CA LEU A 9 -19.32 13.27 0.26
C LEU A 9 -18.82 14.66 -0.17
N SER A 10 -19.72 15.65 -0.13
CA SER A 10 -19.33 17.06 -0.21
C SER A 10 -18.47 17.48 0.99
N LEU A 11 -17.81 18.65 0.90
CA LEU A 11 -16.98 19.16 2.00
C LEU A 11 -17.78 19.37 3.30
N GLU A 12 -19.04 19.79 3.18
CA GLU A 12 -19.95 20.01 4.32
C GLU A 12 -20.32 18.67 4.96
N GLU A 13 -20.88 17.74 4.17
CA GLU A 13 -21.27 16.42 4.67
C GLU A 13 -20.08 15.63 5.24
N TYR A 14 -18.91 15.74 4.60
CA TYR A 14 -17.69 15.11 5.10
C TYR A 14 -17.26 15.74 6.43
N SER A 15 -17.33 17.06 6.57
CA SER A 15 -16.98 17.73 7.84
C SER A 15 -17.84 17.20 9.01
N ASP A 16 -19.13 17.03 8.79
CA ASP A 16 -20.07 16.52 9.80
C ASP A 16 -19.79 15.06 10.18
N GLN A 17 -19.48 14.22 9.18
CA GLN A 17 -19.28 12.77 9.36
C GLN A 17 -17.83 12.38 9.63
N ARG A 18 -16.88 13.31 9.53
CA ARG A 18 -15.43 13.03 9.50
C ARG A 18 -14.97 12.19 10.68
N ASN A 19 -15.45 12.51 11.88
CA ASN A 19 -15.01 11.83 13.10
C ASN A 19 -15.43 10.35 13.10
N GLU A 20 -16.64 10.05 12.65
CA GLU A 20 -17.13 8.68 12.54
C GLU A 20 -16.42 7.94 11.40
N PHE A 21 -16.31 8.59 10.24
CA PHE A 21 -15.63 8.02 9.08
C PHE A 21 -14.16 7.70 9.38
N ARG A 22 -13.45 8.60 10.06
CA ARG A 22 -12.08 8.37 10.52
C ARG A 22 -11.98 7.19 11.48
N LYS A 23 -12.89 7.06 12.45
CA LYS A 23 -12.90 5.90 13.38
C LYS A 23 -13.04 4.59 12.61
N LYS A 24 -13.98 4.54 11.66
CA LYS A 24 -14.18 3.38 10.78
C LYS A 24 -12.92 3.03 9.98
N VAL A 25 -12.26 4.04 9.41
CA VAL A 25 -11.02 3.84 8.63
C VAL A 25 -9.85 3.39 9.51
N MET A 26 -9.69 3.95 10.71
CA MET A 26 -8.61 3.52 11.62
C MET A 26 -8.79 2.05 12.04
N ALA A 27 -10.02 1.64 12.36
CA ALA A 27 -10.31 0.24 12.66
C ALA A 27 -10.00 -0.67 11.47
N HIS A 28 -10.28 -0.23 10.24
CA HIS A 28 -9.94 -0.98 9.03
C HIS A 28 -8.42 -1.06 8.78
N LYS A 29 -7.69 0.06 8.96
CA LYS A 29 -6.23 0.10 8.78
C LYS A 29 -5.47 -0.79 9.76
N ALA A 30 -6.02 -1.04 10.95
CA ALA A 30 -5.38 -1.88 11.97
C ALA A 30 -5.02 -3.28 11.47
N ASN A 31 -5.82 -3.85 10.55
CA ASN A 31 -5.61 -5.18 9.99
C ASN A 31 -4.94 -5.14 8.60
N ARG A 32 -4.37 -4.00 8.20
CA ARG A 32 -3.86 -3.77 6.83
C ARG A 32 -2.43 -3.24 6.82
N ARG A 33 -1.71 -3.43 7.92
CA ARG A 33 -0.32 -3.01 8.06
C ARG A 33 0.55 -4.22 8.36
N LEU A 34 1.67 -4.34 7.65
CA LEU A 34 2.67 -5.38 7.88
C LEU A 34 4.05 -4.76 8.03
N HIS A 35 4.70 -4.98 9.16
CA HIS A 35 6.10 -4.61 9.34
C HIS A 35 7.03 -5.71 8.79
N ILE A 36 8.03 -5.31 8.02
CA ILE A 36 9.09 -6.19 7.54
C ILE A 36 10.39 -5.66 8.14
N GLY A 37 10.85 -6.27 9.24
CA GLY A 37 11.97 -5.72 10.01
C GLY A 37 11.57 -4.46 10.80
N GLU A 38 12.54 -3.60 11.07
CA GLU A 38 12.37 -2.45 11.98
C GLU A 38 11.82 -1.19 11.30
N HIS A 39 12.23 -0.92 10.05
CA HIS A 39 12.01 0.37 9.39
C HIS A 39 11.14 0.30 8.14
N VAL A 40 10.72 -0.88 7.70
CA VAL A 40 9.84 -1.04 6.54
C VAL A 40 8.45 -1.47 7.00
N ALA A 41 7.43 -0.76 6.52
CA ALA A 41 6.04 -1.15 6.67
C ALA A 41 5.31 -1.14 5.33
N LEU A 42 4.50 -2.15 5.07
CA LEU A 42 3.52 -2.18 3.99
C LEU A 42 2.15 -1.80 4.54
N TYR A 43 1.50 -0.84 3.90
CA TYR A 43 0.12 -0.44 4.15
C TYR A 43 -0.73 -0.90 2.98
N PHE A 44 -1.47 -1.98 3.15
CA PHE A 44 -2.33 -2.52 2.10
C PHE A 44 -3.55 -1.62 1.91
N GLU A 45 -3.68 -1.08 0.71
CA GLU A 45 -4.71 -0.11 0.37
C GLU A 45 -6.02 -0.79 0.01
N SER A 46 -7.13 -0.11 0.23
CA SER A 46 -8.47 -0.58 -0.09
C SER A 46 -9.33 0.56 -0.61
N LYS A 47 -10.51 0.24 -1.13
CA LYS A 47 -11.49 1.27 -1.52
C LYS A 47 -11.78 2.24 -0.36
N LEU A 48 -11.85 1.73 0.89
CA LEU A 48 -12.14 2.55 2.07
C LEU A 48 -10.93 3.42 2.46
N THR A 49 -9.70 2.92 2.38
CA THR A 49 -8.52 3.75 2.69
C THR A 49 -8.34 4.85 1.65
N MET A 50 -8.57 4.56 0.37
CA MET A 50 -8.48 5.55 -0.71
C MET A 50 -9.59 6.60 -0.64
N GLN A 51 -10.83 6.19 -0.36
CA GLN A 51 -11.94 7.12 -0.16
C GLN A 51 -11.62 8.12 0.96
N TYR A 52 -11.01 7.65 2.06
CA TYR A 52 -10.56 8.51 3.14
C TYR A 52 -9.43 9.47 2.74
N GLN A 53 -8.43 8.99 1.99
CA GLN A 53 -7.33 9.86 1.55
C GLN A 53 -7.84 10.96 0.62
N ILE A 54 -8.67 10.62 -0.37
CA ILE A 54 -9.29 11.61 -1.27
C ILE A 54 -10.09 12.63 -0.47
N GLN A 55 -10.95 12.18 0.46
CA GLN A 55 -11.75 13.09 1.28
C GLN A 55 -10.89 14.02 2.16
N GLU A 56 -9.80 13.52 2.74
CA GLU A 56 -8.87 14.37 3.48
C GLU A 56 -8.17 15.40 2.58
N MET A 57 -7.77 15.01 1.35
CA MET A 57 -7.17 15.93 0.38
C MET A 57 -8.16 17.03 -0.02
N LEU A 58 -9.37 16.67 -0.44
CA LEU A 58 -10.42 17.63 -0.81
C LEU A 58 -10.70 18.62 0.34
N ARG A 59 -10.72 18.15 1.58
CA ARG A 59 -10.96 19.00 2.76
C ARG A 59 -9.80 19.93 3.08
N ILE A 60 -8.56 19.44 3.04
CA ILE A 60 -7.37 20.24 3.38
C ILE A 60 -7.17 21.34 2.35
N GLU A 61 -7.25 20.97 1.07
CA GLU A 61 -7.02 21.88 -0.06
C GLU A 61 -8.28 22.66 -0.47
N LYS A 62 -9.43 22.37 0.17
CA LYS A 62 -10.75 22.96 -0.12
C LYS A 62 -11.15 22.81 -1.59
N ILE A 63 -10.93 21.63 -2.15
CA ILE A 63 -11.31 21.28 -3.52
C ILE A 63 -12.78 20.86 -3.54
N PHE A 64 -13.60 21.56 -4.33
CA PHE A 64 -15.03 21.27 -4.48
C PHE A 64 -15.52 21.36 -5.92
N ASP A 65 -14.69 21.86 -6.83
CA ASP A 65 -15.03 21.88 -8.24
C ASP A 65 -14.85 20.49 -8.87
N ALA A 66 -15.60 20.25 -9.94
CA ALA A 66 -15.62 18.99 -10.65
C ALA A 66 -14.24 18.53 -11.13
N ALA A 67 -13.41 19.46 -11.64
CA ALA A 67 -12.13 19.11 -12.24
C ALA A 67 -11.13 18.68 -11.17
N GLY A 68 -10.98 19.47 -10.10
CA GLY A 68 -10.09 19.13 -8.99
C GLY A 68 -10.48 17.81 -8.30
N ILE A 69 -11.78 17.53 -8.13
CA ILE A 69 -12.22 16.24 -7.59
C ILE A 69 -11.80 15.08 -8.51
N GLN A 70 -11.87 15.27 -9.82
CA GLN A 70 -11.47 14.24 -10.77
C GLN A 70 -9.96 13.99 -10.73
N GLU A 71 -9.15 15.03 -10.60
CA GLU A 71 -7.69 14.91 -10.47
C GLU A 71 -7.31 14.08 -9.25
N GLU A 72 -7.95 14.31 -8.09
CA GLU A 72 -7.73 13.50 -6.90
C GLU A 72 -8.21 12.05 -7.09
N LEU A 73 -9.37 11.85 -7.72
CA LEU A 73 -9.84 10.50 -8.04
C LEU A 73 -8.84 9.75 -8.95
N ASP A 74 -8.34 10.40 -9.98
CA ASP A 74 -7.40 9.82 -10.95
C ASP A 74 -6.05 9.50 -10.31
N ALA A 75 -5.59 10.33 -9.35
CA ALA A 75 -4.36 10.08 -8.61
C ALA A 75 -4.45 8.89 -7.66
N TYR A 76 -5.59 8.70 -6.97
CA TYR A 76 -5.72 7.67 -5.92
C TYR A 76 -6.41 6.38 -6.39
N ASN A 77 -7.24 6.40 -7.43
CA ASN A 77 -7.90 5.20 -7.95
C ASN A 77 -6.94 4.06 -8.36
N PRO A 78 -5.74 4.31 -8.93
CA PRO A 78 -4.77 3.26 -9.23
C PRO A 78 -4.33 2.43 -8.01
N LEU A 79 -4.42 3.03 -6.81
CA LEU A 79 -4.08 2.39 -5.53
C LEU A 79 -5.22 1.52 -4.97
N ILE A 80 -6.37 1.45 -5.65
CA ILE A 80 -7.47 0.58 -5.23
C ILE A 80 -7.28 -0.82 -5.85
N PRO A 81 -7.32 -1.90 -5.04
CA PRO A 81 -7.32 -3.27 -5.55
C PRO A 81 -8.44 -3.49 -6.57
N ASN A 82 -8.08 -4.13 -7.69
CA ASN A 82 -8.98 -4.33 -8.84
C ASN A 82 -9.58 -5.74 -8.91
N GLY A 83 -9.34 -6.60 -7.91
CA GLY A 83 -9.75 -8.01 -7.90
C GLY A 83 -8.68 -8.98 -8.45
N ASN A 84 -7.63 -8.45 -9.09
CA ASN A 84 -6.56 -9.24 -9.69
C ASN A 84 -5.24 -9.16 -8.94
N GLY A 85 -5.24 -8.53 -7.75
CA GLY A 85 -4.05 -8.42 -6.94
C GLY A 85 -4.16 -7.29 -5.93
N TRP A 86 -3.06 -7.08 -5.23
CA TRP A 86 -3.01 -6.16 -4.10
C TRP A 86 -2.36 -4.83 -4.49
N ARG A 87 -2.73 -3.81 -3.74
CA ARG A 87 -2.11 -2.49 -3.78
C ARG A 87 -1.64 -2.16 -2.38
N ALA A 88 -0.42 -1.68 -2.25
CA ALA A 88 0.13 -1.27 -0.99
C ALA A 88 0.98 -0.01 -1.12
N THR A 89 1.07 0.75 -0.05
CA THR A 89 2.07 1.80 0.13
C THR A 89 3.17 1.24 1.02
N MET A 90 4.39 1.12 0.50
CA MET A 90 5.57 0.80 1.30
C MET A 90 6.16 2.10 1.87
N MET A 91 6.41 2.11 3.18
CA MET A 91 7.03 3.23 3.87
C MET A 91 8.33 2.84 4.55
N LEU A 92 9.35 3.69 4.39
CA LEU A 92 10.61 3.67 5.14
C LEU A 92 10.50 4.64 6.33
N GLU A 93 10.25 4.08 7.50
CA GLU A 93 9.85 4.79 8.71
C GLU A 93 11.06 5.11 9.58
N TYR A 94 11.58 6.33 9.42
CA TYR A 94 12.63 6.90 10.27
C TYR A 94 12.14 8.20 10.91
N VAL A 95 12.19 8.25 12.24
CA VAL A 95 11.73 9.40 13.03
C VAL A 95 12.69 10.57 12.92
N ASP A 96 14.00 10.32 13.01
CA ASP A 96 15.03 11.35 12.91
C ASP A 96 15.29 11.72 11.43
N PRO A 97 15.15 13.00 11.03
CA PRO A 97 15.33 13.42 9.64
C PRO A 97 16.74 13.17 9.08
N GLU A 98 17.77 13.31 9.91
CA GLU A 98 19.17 13.13 9.50
C GLU A 98 19.49 11.65 9.31
N GLN A 99 19.04 10.79 10.23
CA GLN A 99 19.06 9.34 10.08
C GLN A 99 18.30 8.91 8.82
N ARG A 100 17.08 9.41 8.63
CA ARG A 100 16.27 9.13 7.44
C ARG A 100 17.04 9.42 6.17
N LYS A 101 17.66 10.60 6.06
CA LYS A 101 18.43 10.99 4.86
C LYS A 101 19.57 10.01 4.57
N ARG A 102 20.34 9.59 5.59
CA ARG A 102 21.44 8.63 5.43
C ARG A 102 20.91 7.25 5.04
N CYS A 103 19.92 6.73 5.75
CA CYS A 103 19.36 5.41 5.49
C CYS A 103 18.70 5.34 4.10
N LEU A 104 18.00 6.38 3.63
CA LEU A 104 17.43 6.40 2.27
C LEU A 104 18.50 6.37 1.17
N ALA A 105 19.71 6.86 1.43
CA ALA A 105 20.82 6.72 0.48
C ALA A 105 21.39 5.28 0.50
N GLU A 106 21.51 4.68 1.68
CA GLU A 106 21.99 3.30 1.85
C GLU A 106 21.00 2.25 1.35
N LEU A 107 19.70 2.53 1.39
CA LEU A 107 18.62 1.62 0.99
C LEU A 107 18.17 1.81 -0.47
N LYS A 108 19.05 2.36 -1.32
CA LYS A 108 18.75 2.54 -2.74
C LYS A 108 18.43 1.20 -3.42
N GLY A 109 17.23 1.09 -4.00
CA GLY A 109 16.77 -0.13 -4.67
C GLY A 109 16.17 -1.16 -3.71
N ILE A 110 15.90 -0.81 -2.44
CA ILE A 110 15.21 -1.70 -1.50
C ILE A 110 13.86 -2.15 -2.06
N GLU A 111 13.15 -1.27 -2.75
CA GLU A 111 11.87 -1.54 -3.39
C GLU A 111 11.92 -2.69 -4.40
N ASP A 112 13.03 -2.86 -5.11
CA ASP A 112 13.21 -3.89 -6.14
C ASP A 112 13.46 -5.28 -5.52
N THR A 113 13.77 -5.32 -4.23
CA THR A 113 14.06 -6.56 -3.49
C THR A 113 12.88 -7.05 -2.66
N LEU A 114 11.75 -6.35 -2.72
CA LEU A 114 10.50 -6.72 -2.06
C LEU A 114 9.86 -7.91 -2.77
N TRP A 115 9.40 -8.91 -2.01
CA TRP A 115 8.76 -10.09 -2.55
C TRP A 115 7.63 -10.60 -1.65
N PHE A 116 6.68 -11.30 -2.27
CA PHE A 116 5.66 -12.11 -1.61
C PHE A 116 5.91 -13.60 -1.90
N GLY A 117 5.62 -14.49 -0.96
CA GLY A 117 5.79 -15.94 -1.13
C GLY A 117 4.83 -16.77 -0.28
N THR A 118 4.56 -17.99 -0.73
CA THR A 118 3.66 -18.97 -0.09
C THR A 118 4.40 -20.00 0.77
N ASP A 119 5.73 -19.86 0.88
CA ASP A 119 6.60 -20.68 1.70
C ASP A 119 7.68 -19.82 2.38
N LYS A 120 8.17 -20.25 3.55
CA LYS A 120 9.14 -19.48 4.34
C LYS A 120 10.47 -19.29 3.63
N GLN A 121 10.87 -20.24 2.77
CA GLN A 121 12.12 -20.16 2.02
C GLN A 121 12.00 -19.21 0.83
N GLY A 122 10.79 -18.79 0.46
CA GLY A 122 10.52 -17.99 -0.72
C GLY A 122 11.02 -18.69 -1.98
N LYS A 123 10.73 -19.99 -2.16
CA LYS A 123 11.11 -20.72 -3.38
C LYS A 123 10.26 -20.28 -4.56
N ARG A 124 8.95 -20.07 -4.33
CA ARG A 124 8.06 -19.37 -5.25
C ARG A 124 7.86 -17.95 -4.75
N ARG A 125 8.28 -16.97 -5.54
CA ARG A 125 8.15 -15.56 -5.22
C ARG A 125 7.33 -14.84 -6.27
N PHE A 126 6.53 -13.89 -5.80
CA PHE A 126 5.78 -12.96 -6.60
C PHE A 126 6.36 -11.57 -6.37
N THR A 127 7.02 -11.04 -7.38
CA THR A 127 7.64 -9.71 -7.33
C THR A 127 6.61 -8.65 -7.72
N PRO A 128 6.43 -7.60 -6.92
CA PRO A 128 5.53 -6.52 -7.28
C PRO A 128 6.14 -5.64 -8.38
N LYS A 129 5.28 -4.86 -9.03
CA LYS A 129 5.69 -3.63 -9.73
C LYS A 129 5.70 -2.50 -8.70
N VAL A 130 6.80 -1.76 -8.62
CA VAL A 130 6.91 -0.63 -7.71
C VAL A 130 7.00 0.68 -8.49
N ASN A 131 6.25 1.69 -8.02
CA ASN A 131 6.15 3.01 -8.63
C ASN A 131 5.85 2.98 -10.15
N PRO A 132 4.92 2.14 -10.64
CA PRO A 132 4.71 1.95 -12.09
C PRO A 132 4.32 3.24 -12.83
N ASP A 133 3.71 4.20 -12.11
CA ASP A 133 3.26 5.48 -12.66
C ASP A 133 4.15 6.67 -12.25
N LEU A 134 5.33 6.39 -11.67
CA LEU A 134 6.23 7.40 -11.10
C LEU A 134 7.69 7.12 -11.49
N GLU A 135 8.27 7.95 -12.37
CA GLU A 135 9.73 8.05 -12.54
C GLU A 135 10.33 8.70 -11.27
N ARG A 136 10.50 7.95 -10.17
CA ARG A 136 10.83 8.53 -8.85
C ARG A 136 12.06 7.98 -8.12
N SER A 137 12.98 7.33 -8.82
CA SER A 137 14.34 7.13 -8.30
C SER A 137 15.29 8.12 -8.96
N THR A 138 15.68 9.17 -8.24
CA THR A 138 16.84 9.99 -8.63
C THR A 138 18.13 9.18 -8.46
N GLU A 139 19.19 9.48 -9.20
CA GLU A 139 20.46 8.73 -9.13
C GLU A 139 21.07 8.66 -7.71
N GLU A 140 20.67 9.55 -6.78
CA GLU A 140 21.32 9.70 -5.47
C GLU A 140 20.65 8.95 -4.29
N LYS A 141 19.33 8.73 -4.28
CA LYS A 141 18.61 8.18 -3.10
C LYS A 141 17.25 7.57 -3.45
N THR A 142 16.76 6.66 -2.60
CA THR A 142 15.37 6.14 -2.69
C THR A 142 14.35 7.07 -2.02
N SER A 143 13.06 6.82 -2.26
CA SER A 143 11.93 7.54 -1.67
C SER A 143 11.59 6.97 -0.28
N ALA A 144 11.02 7.78 0.61
CA ALA A 144 10.48 7.25 1.86
C ALA A 144 9.15 6.51 1.66
N VAL A 145 8.51 6.69 0.50
CA VAL A 145 7.19 6.17 0.17
C VAL A 145 7.22 5.59 -1.25
N HIS A 146 6.74 4.35 -1.40
CA HIS A 146 6.63 3.66 -2.68
C HIS A 146 5.24 3.06 -2.85
N PHE A 147 4.73 3.09 -4.08
CA PHE A 147 3.47 2.43 -4.44
C PHE A 147 3.76 1.06 -5.04
N VAL A 148 3.19 0.01 -4.44
CA VAL A 148 3.57 -1.39 -4.68
C VAL A 148 2.36 -2.18 -5.17
N PHE A 149 2.44 -2.70 -6.38
CA PHE A 149 1.33 -3.37 -7.06
C PHE A 149 1.70 -4.83 -7.31
N TRP A 150 0.94 -5.75 -6.72
CA TRP A 150 0.95 -7.14 -7.15
C TRP A 150 -0.21 -7.34 -8.11
N ASP A 151 0.07 -7.93 -9.27
CA ASP A 151 -0.93 -8.41 -10.21
C ASP A 151 -0.70 -9.91 -10.38
N PHE A 152 -1.74 -10.71 -10.18
CA PHE A 152 -1.69 -12.16 -10.22
C PHE A 152 -2.53 -12.71 -11.36
N THR A 153 -2.05 -13.78 -12.00
CA THR A 153 -2.91 -14.56 -12.91
C THR A 153 -3.93 -15.39 -12.13
N GLU A 154 -4.95 -15.91 -12.82
CA GLU A 154 -5.94 -16.79 -12.19
C GLU A 154 -5.32 -18.07 -11.61
N GLU A 155 -4.27 -18.61 -12.24
CA GLU A 155 -3.50 -19.74 -11.71
C GLU A 155 -2.77 -19.36 -10.42
N GLU A 156 -2.12 -18.19 -10.40
CA GLU A 156 -1.38 -17.70 -9.24
C GLU A 156 -2.33 -17.43 -8.06
N LYS A 157 -3.49 -16.83 -8.30
CA LYS A 157 -4.51 -16.64 -7.25
C LYS A 157 -4.91 -17.96 -6.61
N LYS A 158 -5.18 -18.99 -7.42
CA LYS A 158 -5.54 -20.33 -6.91
C LYS A 158 -4.42 -20.93 -6.07
N GLU A 159 -3.17 -20.80 -6.51
CA GLU A 159 -2.00 -21.26 -5.76
C GLU A 159 -1.89 -20.52 -4.41
N ILE A 160 -2.01 -19.19 -4.44
CA ILE A 160 -1.89 -18.32 -3.28
C ILE A 160 -3.00 -18.62 -2.26
N LEU A 161 -4.25 -18.74 -2.70
CA LEU A 161 -5.41 -19.04 -1.85
C LEU A 161 -5.35 -20.46 -1.25
N ALA A 162 -4.72 -21.41 -1.96
CA ALA A 162 -4.50 -22.76 -1.42
C ALA A 162 -3.39 -22.80 -0.36
N ALA A 163 -2.52 -21.79 -0.30
CA ALA A 163 -1.39 -21.76 0.63
C ALA A 163 -1.85 -21.47 2.07
N LYS A 164 -1.36 -22.29 3.01
CA LYS A 164 -1.67 -22.12 4.44
C LYS A 164 -1.02 -20.87 5.02
N GLN A 165 0.22 -20.59 4.64
CA GLN A 165 1.04 -19.52 5.18
C GLN A 165 1.56 -18.63 4.07
N TRP A 166 1.61 -17.35 4.36
CA TRP A 166 2.00 -16.29 3.45
C TRP A 166 3.14 -15.50 4.07
N TYR A 167 4.09 -15.08 3.26
CA TYR A 167 5.27 -14.34 3.70
C TYR A 167 5.49 -13.14 2.81
N PHE A 168 5.88 -12.02 3.41
CA PHE A 168 6.52 -10.92 2.68
C PHE A 168 7.97 -10.81 3.14
N GLY A 169 8.86 -10.45 2.22
CA GLY A 169 10.27 -10.31 2.54
C GLY A 169 10.99 -9.29 1.67
N ILE A 170 12.17 -8.92 2.14
CA ILE A 170 13.07 -7.94 1.53
C ILE A 170 14.48 -8.51 1.59
N ASP A 171 15.12 -8.60 0.42
CA ASP A 171 16.46 -9.17 0.25
C ASP A 171 17.50 -8.10 -0.09
N HIS A 172 17.32 -6.87 0.42
CA HIS A 172 18.26 -5.77 0.19
C HIS A 172 19.53 -5.95 1.04
N PRO A 173 20.75 -5.83 0.48
CA PRO A 173 22.01 -6.08 1.21
C PRO A 173 22.20 -5.25 2.50
N ASN A 174 21.65 -4.03 2.53
CA ASN A 174 21.75 -3.12 3.68
C ASN A 174 20.53 -3.20 4.62
N TYR A 175 19.62 -4.17 4.43
CA TYR A 175 18.41 -4.33 5.25
C TYR A 175 18.10 -5.79 5.62
N GLY A 176 18.39 -6.74 4.73
CA GLY A 176 18.03 -8.15 4.83
C GLY A 176 19.09 -9.11 4.28
N PRO A 177 18.76 -10.41 4.20
CA PRO A 177 17.41 -10.95 4.01
C PRO A 177 16.55 -10.98 5.28
N ILE A 178 15.32 -10.44 5.17
CA ILE A 178 14.28 -10.50 6.20
C ILE A 178 12.98 -10.98 5.56
N SER A 179 12.26 -11.88 6.23
CA SER A 179 10.88 -12.21 5.89
C SER A 179 10.01 -12.33 7.13
N VAL A 180 8.73 -12.03 6.98
CA VAL A 180 7.72 -12.04 8.04
C VAL A 180 6.53 -12.90 7.62
N LEU A 181 6.01 -13.70 8.56
CA LEU A 181 4.77 -14.43 8.37
C LEU A 181 3.60 -13.43 8.44
N VAL A 182 2.71 -13.47 7.46
CA VAL A 182 1.47 -12.71 7.46
C VAL A 182 0.54 -13.25 8.54
N ASP A 183 0.07 -12.37 9.42
CA ASP A 183 -0.90 -12.76 10.45
C ASP A 183 -2.29 -13.08 9.86
N GLY A 184 -3.13 -13.77 10.65
CA GLY A 184 -4.43 -14.23 10.18
C GLY A 184 -5.39 -13.10 9.81
N SER A 185 -5.36 -11.96 10.52
CA SER A 185 -6.23 -10.81 10.24
C SER A 185 -5.91 -10.18 8.90
N LEU A 186 -4.63 -9.92 8.63
CA LEU A 186 -4.18 -9.37 7.36
C LEU A 186 -4.43 -10.35 6.22
N LYS A 187 -4.13 -11.64 6.43
CA LYS A 187 -4.36 -12.67 5.41
C LYS A 187 -5.82 -12.68 4.95
N VAL A 188 -6.77 -12.69 5.89
CA VAL A 188 -8.21 -12.69 5.57
C VAL A 188 -8.63 -11.44 4.79
N GLU A 189 -8.07 -10.27 5.11
CA GLU A 189 -8.38 -9.05 4.35
C GLU A 189 -7.85 -9.11 2.92
N LEU A 190 -6.64 -9.65 2.73
CA LEU A 190 -6.01 -9.78 1.42
C LEU A 190 -6.63 -10.88 0.55
N GLU A 191 -7.10 -11.98 1.16
CA GLU A 191 -7.83 -13.06 0.46
C GLU A 191 -9.10 -12.51 -0.22
N LYS A 192 -9.82 -11.57 0.41
CA LYS A 192 -11.03 -10.94 -0.16
C LYS A 192 -10.77 -10.14 -1.44
N GLU A 193 -9.53 -9.77 -1.72
CA GLU A 193 -9.17 -8.93 -2.86
C GLU A 193 -8.74 -9.74 -4.09
N ILE A 194 -8.49 -11.04 -3.91
CA ILE A 194 -8.03 -11.94 -4.96
C ILE A 194 -8.86 -13.23 -5.07
N GLY A 195 -9.77 -13.48 -4.13
CA GLY A 195 -10.73 -14.59 -4.15
C GLY A 195 -12.04 -14.22 -4.82
#